data_AF-A0A7C4D0C3-F1
#
_entry.id   AF-A0A7C4D0C3-F1
#
_cell.length_a   1.000
_cell.length_b   1.000
_cell.length_c   1.000
_cell.angle_alpha   90.00
_cell.angle_beta   90.00
_cell.angle_gamma   90.00
#
_symmetry.space_group_name_H-M   'P 1'
#
loop_
_entity.id
_entity.type
_entity.pdbx_description
1 polymer ?
#
loop_
_entity_poly.entity_id
_entity_poly.type
_entity_poly.pdbx_seq_one_letter_code
_entity_poly.pdbx_strand_id
1 'polypeptide(L)' 'IAVISVNLALFNLLPIPALDGSRLLFALVELLTRRRVPPRVETLVHTLGFVLLLGLLVLITARDLLRLFG' A
#
# COMPACT_ATOMS: atom_id res chain seq x y z
N ILE A 1 -8.25 -8.90 22.18
CA ILE A 1 -7.93 -7.48 21.88
C ILE A 1 -6.45 -7.34 21.49
N ALA A 2 -5.49 -7.83 22.28
CA ALA A 2 -4.06 -7.80 21.93
C ALA A 2 -3.71 -8.46 20.57
N VAL A 3 -4.29 -9.63 20.24
CA VAL A 3 -4.01 -10.34 18.98
C VAL A 3 -4.45 -9.55 17.74
N ILE A 4 -5.60 -8.87 17.81
CA ILE A 4 -6.11 -8.05 16.71
C ILE A 4 -5.22 -6.82 16.50
N SER A 5 -4.79 -6.18 17.59
CA SER A 5 -3.86 -5.04 17.53
C SER A 5 -2.50 -5.43 16.95
N VAL A 6 -1.97 -6.61 17.31
CA VAL A 6 -0.72 -7.12 16.74
C VAL A 6 -0.87 -7.41 15.25
N ASN A 7 -1.96 -8.05 14.82
CA ASN A 7 -2.21 -8.29 13.41
C ASN A 7 -2.36 -6.99 12.62
N LEU A 8 -3.12 -6.02 13.13
CA LEU A 8 -3.24 -4.69 12.49
C LEU A 8 -1.90 -3.97 12.41
N ALA A 9 -1.07 -4.03 13.46
CA ALA A 9 0.26 -3.46 13.45
C ALA A 9 1.16 -4.14 12.40
N LEU A 10 1.13 -5.46 12.29
CA LEU A 10 1.88 -6.22 11.28
C LEU A 10 1.40 -5.90 9.86
N PHE A 11 0.09 -5.82 9.63
CA PHE A 11 -0.47 -5.42 8.34
C PHE A 11 -0.09 -3.99 7.97
N ASN A 12 -0.15 -3.05 8.92
CA ASN A 12 0.23 -1.67 8.68
C ASN A 12 1.71 -1.50 8.39
N LEU A 13 2.59 -2.39 8.86
CA LEU A 13 4.03 -2.38 8.55
C LEU A 13 4.35 -2.86 7.12
N LEU A 14 3.39 -3.46 6.41
CA LEU A 14 3.61 -3.89 5.04
C LEU A 14 3.83 -2.67 4.13
N PRO A 15 4.70 -2.80 3.10
CA PRO A 15 4.96 -1.76 2.09
C PRO A 15 3.79 -1.61 1.11
N ILE A 16 2.56 -1.46 1.61
CA ILE A 16 1.37 -1.27 0.77
C ILE A 16 1.11 0.25 0.66
N PRO A 17 1.01 0.78 -0.56
CA PRO A 17 0.58 2.15 -0.80
C PRO A 17 -0.75 2.42 -0.08
N ALA A 18 -0.79 3.50 0.72
CA ALA A 18 -1.89 3.93 1.59
C ALA A 18 -1.90 3.42 3.05
N LEU A 19 -0.94 2.57 3.46
CA LEU A 19 -0.73 2.19 4.87
C LEU A 19 0.46 2.94 5.50
N ASP A 20 0.42 3.11 6.83
CA ASP A 20 1.45 3.82 7.61
C ASP A 20 2.87 3.24 7.44
N GLY A 21 3.01 1.93 7.20
CA GLY A 21 4.29 1.24 7.05
C GLY A 21 5.04 1.57 5.77
N SER A 22 4.35 2.02 4.73
CA SER A 22 5.03 2.50 3.51
C SER A 22 5.85 3.77 3.79
N ARG A 23 5.32 4.69 4.62
CA ARG A 23 6.08 5.85 5.13
C ARG A 23 7.26 5.44 6.00
N LEU A 24 7.06 4.42 6.84
CA LEU A 24 8.11 3.87 7.71
C LEU A 24 9.24 3.24 6.89
N LEU A 25 8.91 2.56 5.79
CA LEU A 25 9.89 2.08 4.80
C LEU A 25 10.62 3.21 4.09
N PHE A 26 9.93 4.27 3.65
CA PHE A 26 10.60 5.43 3.06
C PHE A 26 11.55 6.10 4.05
N ALA A 27 11.17 6.21 5.32
CA ALA A 27 12.03 6.73 6.38
C ALA A 27 13.25 5.82 6.64
N LEU A 28 13.09 4.49 6.60
CA LEU A 28 14.19 3.54 6.68
C LEU A 28 15.14 3.65 5.48
N VAL A 29 14.59 3.82 4.27
CA VAL A 29 15.37 4.05 3.05
C VAL A 29 16.11 5.38 3.13
N GLU A 30 15.48 6.43 3.66
CA GLU A 30 16.11 7.73 3.90
C GLU A 30 17.25 7.62 4.93
N LEU A 31 17.07 6.84 5.99
CA LEU A 31 18.10 6.56 6.99
C LEU A 31 19.30 5.81 6.39
N LEU A 32 19.04 4.78 5.58
CA LEU A 32 20.06 3.97 4.90
C LEU A 32 20.80 4.76 3.82
N THR A 33 20.07 5.51 3.01
CA THR A 33 20.60 6.24 1.85
C THR A 33 21.15 7.63 2.25
N ARG A 34 20.86 8.09 3.48
CA ARG A 34 21.15 9.46 3.99
C ARG A 34 20.67 10.58 3.07
N ARG A 35 19.70 10.30 2.19
CA ARG A 35 19.14 11.23 1.22
C ARG A 35 17.64 11.30 1.43
N ARG A 36 17.14 12.53 1.59
CA ARG A 36 15.70 12.78 1.75
C ARG A 36 14.97 12.33 0.50
N VAL A 37 13.97 11.46 0.66
CA VAL A 37 13.06 11.16 -0.43
C VAL A 37 12.21 12.42 -0.65
N PRO A 38 12.10 12.94 -1.90
CA PRO A 38 11.30 14.12 -2.13
C PRO A 38 9.83 13.81 -1.81
N PRO A 39 9.12 14.67 -1.06
CA PRO A 39 7.71 14.43 -0.70
C PRO A 39 6.79 14.32 -1.92
N ARG A 40 7.19 14.90 -3.06
CA ARG A 40 6.52 14.72 -4.36
C ARG A 40 6.60 13.28 -4.87
N VAL A 41 7.75 12.61 -4.68
CA VAL A 41 7.95 11.21 -5.11
C VAL A 41 7.17 10.28 -4.19
N GLU A 42 7.20 10.51 -2.88
CA GLU A 42 6.39 9.75 -1.91
C GLU A 42 4.90 9.84 -2.25
N THR A 43 4.39 11.07 -2.48
CA THR A 43 2.99 11.29 -2.85
C THR A 43 2.65 10.58 -4.17
N LEU A 44 3.50 10.70 -5.20
CA LEU A 44 3.27 10.04 -6.49
C LEU A 44 3.23 8.52 -6.36
N VAL A 45 4.19 7.91 -5.65
CA VAL A 45 4.23 6.45 -5.46
C VAL A 45 3.00 5.98 -4.69
N HIS A 46 2.60 6.71 -3.66
CA HIS A 46 1.38 6.42 -2.92
C HIS A 46 0.13 6.50 -3.79
N THR A 47 -0.05 7.60 -4.52
CA THR A 47 -1.24 7.80 -5.37
C THR A 47 -1.28 6.79 -6.51
N LEU A 48 -0.17 6.55 -7.21
CA LEU A 48 -0.09 5.57 -8.29
C LEU A 48 -0.36 4.16 -7.77
N GLY A 49 0.27 3.78 -6.65
CA GLY A 49 0.06 2.49 -6.03
C GLY A 49 -1.38 2.27 -5.58
N PHE A 50 -2.02 3.30 -5.01
CA PHE A 50 -3.41 3.25 -4.59
C PHE A 50 -4.38 3.13 -5.78
N VAL A 51 -4.17 3.93 -6.83
CA VAL A 51 -4.98 3.85 -8.07
C VAL A 51 -4.81 2.50 -8.75
N LEU A 52 -3.59 1.95 -8.78
CA LEU A 52 -3.31 0.63 -9.33
C LEU A 52 -4.05 -0.46 -8.54
N LEU A 53 -3.99 -0.42 -7.20
CA LEU A 53 -4.68 -1.37 -6.33
C LEU A 53 -6.20 -1.33 -6.54
N LEU A 54 -6.79 -0.12 -6.60
CA LEU A 54 -8.22 0.04 -6.88
C LEU A 54 -8.59 -0.45 -8.29
N GLY A 55 -7.75 -0.16 -9.28
CA GLY A 55 -7.96 -0.66 -10.64
C GLY A 55 -7.93 -2.19 -10.72
N LEU A 56 -6.98 -2.82 -10.01
CA LEU A 56 -6.89 -4.27 -9.88
C LEU A 56 -8.11 -4.86 -9.17
N LEU A 57 -8.57 -4.24 -8.09
CA LEU A 57 -9.79 -4.63 -7.39
C LEU A 57 -10.97 -4.66 -8.37
N VAL A 58 -11.21 -3.55 -9.08
CA VAL A 58 -12.30 -3.45 -10.05
C VAL A 58 -12.17 -4.48 -11.17
N LEU A 59 -10.97 -4.67 -11.71
CA LEU A 59 -10.70 -5.64 -12.78
C LEU A 59 -11.01 -7.08 -12.33
N ILE A 60 -10.53 -7.46 -11.14
CA ILE A 60 -10.77 -8.78 -10.56
C ILE A 60 -12.26 -8.97 -10.29
N THR A 61 -12.91 -8.00 -9.62
CA THR A 61 -14.34 -8.06 -9.34
C THR A 61 -15.18 -8.14 -10.61
N ALA A 62 -14.84 -7.38 -11.66
CA ALA A 62 -15.54 -7.45 -12.94
C ALA A 62 -15.36 -8.81 -13.63
N ARG A 63 -14.15 -9.38 -13.61
CA ARG A 63 -13.91 -10.75 -14.10
C ARG A 63 -14.70 -11.80 -13.33
N ASP A 64 -14.74 -11.69 -12.01
CA ASP A 64 -15.48 -12.61 -11.15
C ASP A 64 -16.99 -12.51 -11.42
N LEU A 65 -17.53 -11.31 -11.59
CA LEU A 65 -18.93 -11.11 -11.99
C LEU A 65 -19.23 -11.75 -13.34
N LEU A 66 -18.42 -11.48 -14.37
CA LEU A 66 -18.61 -12.05 -15.71
C LEU A 66 -18.56 -13.58 -15.68
N ARG A 67 -17.71 -14.16 -14.82
CA ARG A 67 -17.62 -15.61 -14.62
C ARG A 67 -18.80 -16.18 -13.83
N LEU A 68 -19.44 -15.39 -12.97
CA LEU A 68 -20.61 -15.81 -12.19
C LEU A 68 -21.91 -15.75 -13.00
N PHE A 69 -22.01 -14.82 -13.97
CA PHE A 69 -23.20 -14.62 -14.80
C PHE A 69 -23.17 -15.37 -16.15
N GLY A 70 -22.01 -15.92 -16.55
CA GLY A 70 -21.85 -16.79 -17.72
C GLY A 70 -21.70 -18.25 -17.32
#